data_AF-A0A317IIA8-F1
#
_entry.id   AF-A0A317IIA8-F1
#
_cell.length_a   1.000
_cell.length_b   1.000
_cell.length_c   1.000
_cell.angle_alpha   90.00
_cell.angle_beta   90.00
_cell.angle_gamma   90.00
#
_symmetry.space_group_name_H-M   'P 1'
#
loop_
_entity.id
_entity.type
_entity.pdbx_description
1 polymer ?
#
loop_
_entity_poly.entity_id
_entity_poly.type
_entity_poly.pdbx_seq_one_letter_code
_entity_poly.pdbx_strand_id
1 'polypeptide(L)'
;ALSDQAIDLGQFAIHNTLGGKVAESVQAMCRYRVDVVARYAIKVSHALMIAPDADLAEVDTVITHPQVLLQCQATLRKRYGHLKLEVCNGDLVDPARVAELMGQAQLPKNIATISSKSLSELHGLKIADCDLQDADENFTTFLLVKRAAE
;
A
#
# COMPACT_ATOMS: atom_id res chain seq x y z
N ALA A 1 -6.86 2.94 21.48
CA ALA A 1 -8.13 2.77 20.73
C ALA A 1 -8.92 1.54 21.20
N LEU A 2 -8.50 0.29 20.87
CA LEU A 2 -9.25 -0.92 21.25
C LEU A 2 -9.32 -1.11 22.79
N SER A 3 -8.19 -0.93 23.48
CA SER A 3 -8.12 -1.00 24.95
C SER A 3 -8.94 0.12 25.61
N ASP A 4 -8.95 1.32 25.03
CA ASP A 4 -9.69 2.49 25.51
C ASP A 4 -11.17 2.48 25.10
N GLN A 5 -11.65 1.39 24.48
CA GLN A 5 -13.02 1.22 24.00
C GLN A 5 -13.47 2.25 22.95
N ALA A 6 -12.54 2.90 22.25
CA ALA A 6 -12.87 3.83 21.16
C ALA A 6 -13.24 3.11 19.85
N ILE A 7 -12.92 1.80 19.74
CA ILE A 7 -13.27 0.91 18.63
C ILE A 7 -13.62 -0.47 19.19
N ASP A 8 -14.46 -1.22 18.47
CA ASP A 8 -14.85 -2.59 18.87
C ASP A 8 -13.89 -3.67 18.36
N LEU A 9 -13.28 -3.42 17.19
CA LEU A 9 -12.43 -4.35 16.47
C LEU A 9 -11.14 -3.66 16.02
N GLY A 10 -10.03 -4.39 16.06
CA GLY A 10 -8.74 -3.96 15.52
C GLY A 10 -8.24 -4.94 14.47
N GLN A 11 -7.52 -4.45 13.46
CA GLN A 11 -6.90 -5.28 12.43
C GLN A 11 -5.37 -5.16 12.53
N PHE A 12 -4.68 -6.29 12.55
CA PHE A 12 -3.21 -6.35 12.63
C PHE A 12 -2.65 -7.17 11.47
N ALA A 13 -1.68 -6.62 10.74
CA ALA A 13 -0.86 -7.40 9.82
C ALA A 13 0.12 -8.24 10.64
N ILE A 14 0.19 -9.55 10.40
CA ILE A 14 1.06 -10.45 11.19
C ILE A 14 2.15 -11.12 10.37
N HIS A 15 1.94 -11.29 9.06
CA HIS A 15 2.86 -12.00 8.18
C HIS A 15 2.63 -11.59 6.73
N ASN A 16 3.70 -11.34 5.98
CA ASN A 16 3.70 -11.21 4.54
C ASN A 16 4.49 -12.36 3.89
N THR A 17 4.05 -12.87 2.74
CA THR A 17 4.73 -13.99 2.06
C THR A 17 6.19 -13.70 1.72
N LEU A 18 6.50 -12.48 1.29
CA LEU A 18 7.85 -12.08 0.89
C LEU A 18 8.65 -11.47 2.05
N GLY A 19 7.99 -10.68 2.90
CA GLY A 19 8.61 -9.96 4.03
C GLY A 19 8.69 -10.76 5.33
N GLY A 20 8.03 -11.91 5.42
CA GLY A 20 7.96 -12.72 6.64
C GLY A 20 7.07 -12.09 7.71
N LYS A 21 7.39 -12.33 8.99
CA LYS A 21 6.60 -11.87 10.13
C LYS A 21 6.67 -10.35 10.29
N VAL A 22 5.53 -9.71 10.56
CA VAL A 22 5.46 -8.29 10.94
C VAL A 22 5.69 -8.19 12.44
N ALA A 23 6.96 -8.13 12.84
CA ALA A 23 7.36 -8.26 14.24
C ALA A 23 6.73 -7.20 15.15
N GLU A 24 6.65 -5.96 14.67
CA GLU A 24 6.15 -4.80 15.41
C GLU A 24 4.68 -5.00 15.79
N SER A 25 3.85 -5.46 14.84
CA SER A 25 2.43 -5.73 15.07
C SER A 25 2.23 -6.90 16.03
N VAL A 26 3.00 -7.96 15.87
CA VAL A 26 2.94 -9.13 16.78
C VAL A 26 3.37 -8.73 18.20
N GLN A 27 4.47 -8.00 18.34
CA GLN A 27 4.96 -7.53 19.63
C GLN A 27 3.97 -6.56 20.29
N ALA A 28 3.39 -5.63 19.54
CA ALA A 28 2.36 -4.72 20.05
C ALA A 28 1.14 -5.49 20.57
N MET A 29 0.66 -6.48 19.80
CA MET A 29 -0.47 -7.32 20.19
C MET A 29 -0.19 -8.12 21.46
N CYS A 30 1.01 -8.66 21.64
CA CYS A 30 1.41 -9.42 22.83
C CYS A 30 1.33 -8.62 24.15
N ARG A 31 1.27 -7.29 24.10
CA ARG A 31 1.14 -6.44 25.30
C ARG A 31 -0.30 -6.36 25.83
N TYR A 32 -1.27 -6.86 25.07
CA TYR A 32 -2.69 -6.77 25.40
C TYR A 32 -3.35 -8.15 25.36
N ARG A 33 -4.41 -8.31 26.17
CA ARG A 33 -5.30 -9.47 26.05
C ARG A 33 -6.36 -9.18 25.00
N VAL A 34 -6.26 -9.86 23.87
CA VAL A 34 -7.19 -9.75 22.74
C VAL A 34 -7.64 -11.13 22.29
N ASP A 35 -8.89 -11.23 21.85
CA ASP A 35 -9.42 -12.43 21.20
C ASP A 35 -9.34 -12.28 19.69
N VAL A 36 -8.86 -13.32 19.01
CA VAL A 36 -8.86 -13.36 17.55
C VAL A 36 -10.25 -13.74 17.06
N VAL A 37 -10.90 -12.82 16.35
CA VAL A 37 -12.21 -13.00 15.74
C VAL A 37 -12.08 -13.70 14.39
N ALA A 38 -11.10 -13.29 13.59
CA ALA A 38 -10.87 -13.86 12.28
C ALA A 38 -9.39 -13.78 11.89
N ARG A 39 -9.00 -14.69 11.01
CA ARG A 39 -7.73 -14.67 10.30
C ARG A 39 -8.02 -14.76 8.80
N TYR A 40 -7.44 -13.86 8.03
CA TYR A 40 -7.60 -13.84 6.58
C TYR A 40 -6.34 -13.30 5.90
N ALA A 41 -6.23 -13.53 4.61
CA ALA A 41 -5.11 -13.03 3.80
C ALA A 41 -5.64 -12.13 2.69
N ILE A 42 -4.94 -11.02 2.45
CA ILE A 42 -5.21 -10.12 1.33
C ILE A 42 -4.06 -10.27 0.34
N LYS A 43 -4.39 -10.51 -0.93
CA LYS A 43 -3.42 -10.54 -2.01
C LYS A 43 -2.87 -9.12 -2.25
N VAL A 44 -1.56 -8.98 -2.21
CA VAL A 44 -0.87 -7.74 -2.58
C VAL A 44 -0.81 -7.67 -4.10
N SER A 45 -1.43 -6.64 -4.67
CA SER A 45 -1.39 -6.33 -6.09
C SER A 45 -1.10 -4.84 -6.25
N HIS A 46 -0.16 -4.53 -7.14
CA HIS A 46 0.31 -3.16 -7.37
C HIS A 46 -0.19 -2.68 -8.72
N ALA A 47 -0.75 -1.47 -8.74
CA ALA A 47 -1.22 -0.78 -9.94
C ALA A 47 -0.49 0.56 -10.08
N LEU A 48 -0.15 0.93 -11.32
CA LEU A 48 0.32 2.27 -11.66
C LEU A 48 -0.90 3.18 -11.79
N MET A 49 -0.93 4.24 -10.99
CA MET A 49 -2.01 5.20 -10.93
C MET A 49 -1.51 6.58 -11.31
N ILE A 50 -2.31 7.29 -12.08
CA ILE A 50 -2.06 8.66 -12.57
C ILE A 50 -3.23 9.55 -12.16
N ALA A 51 -3.03 10.87 -12.19
CA ALA A 51 -4.12 11.81 -11.94
C ALA A 51 -5.28 11.56 -12.93
N PRO A 52 -6.56 11.77 -12.52
CA PRO A 52 -7.71 11.43 -13.35
C PRO A 52 -7.69 12.05 -14.76
N ASP A 53 -7.20 13.29 -14.87
CA ASP A 53 -7.08 14.06 -16.11
C ASP A 53 -5.66 14.05 -16.72
N ALA A 54 -4.83 13.06 -16.38
CA ALA A 54 -3.49 12.90 -16.94
C ALA A 54 -3.47 11.85 -18.07
N ASP A 55 -2.56 12.05 -19.02
CA ASP A 55 -2.17 11.04 -19.99
C ASP A 55 -0.91 10.32 -19.48
N LEU A 56 -0.86 9.00 -19.66
CA LEU A 56 0.32 8.20 -19.32
C LEU A 56 1.55 8.66 -20.13
N ALA A 57 1.35 9.20 -21.33
CA ALA A 57 2.43 9.74 -22.16
C ALA A 57 3.11 10.99 -21.56
N GLU A 58 2.45 11.69 -20.64
CA GLU A 58 2.97 12.89 -19.95
C GLU A 58 3.68 12.52 -18.63
N VAL A 59 3.59 11.27 -18.19
CA VAL A 59 4.24 10.80 -16.96
C VAL A 59 5.72 10.60 -17.21
N ASP A 60 6.56 11.21 -16.37
CA ASP A 60 8.01 11.02 -16.38
C ASP A 60 8.56 10.50 -15.04
N THR A 61 7.77 10.59 -13.97
CA THR A 61 8.22 10.31 -12.60
C THR A 61 7.24 9.42 -11.86
N VAL A 62 7.75 8.40 -11.17
CA VAL A 62 6.99 7.54 -10.27
C VAL A 62 7.47 7.79 -8.84
N ILE A 63 6.53 8.15 -7.95
CA ILE A 63 6.78 8.28 -6.51
C ILE A 63 6.01 7.18 -5.77
N THR A 64 6.71 6.38 -4.97
CA THR A 64 6.09 5.37 -4.09
C THR A 64 7.06 4.93 -2.99
N HIS A 65 6.59 4.10 -2.08
CA HIS A 65 7.39 3.52 -1.01
C HIS A 65 8.53 2.64 -1.56
N PRO A 66 9.74 2.68 -0.98
CA PRO A 66 10.89 1.87 -1.42
C PRO A 66 10.59 0.37 -1.54
N GLN A 67 9.80 -0.17 -0.62
CA GLN A 67 9.43 -1.59 -0.65
C GLN A 67 8.55 -1.95 -1.85
N VAL A 68 7.71 -1.03 -2.33
CA VAL A 68 6.88 -1.25 -3.52
C VAL A 68 7.77 -1.24 -4.77
N LEU A 69 8.73 -0.31 -4.86
CA LEU A 69 9.70 -0.29 -5.96
C LEU A 69 10.50 -1.58 -6.04
N LEU A 70 10.97 -2.11 -4.90
CA LEU A 70 11.69 -3.38 -4.84
C LEU A 70 10.82 -4.57 -5.28
N GLN A 71 9.52 -4.52 -5.01
CA GLN A 71 8.58 -5.56 -5.43
C GLN A 71 8.17 -5.47 -6.90
N CYS A 72 8.44 -4.36 -7.59
CA CYS A 72 8.04 -4.13 -8.99
C CYS A 72 9.23 -3.88 -9.91
N GLN A 73 10.47 -4.09 -9.42
CA GLN A 73 11.68 -3.60 -10.07
C GLN A 73 11.86 -4.20 -11.48
N ALA A 74 11.69 -5.51 -11.64
CA ALA A 74 11.89 -6.18 -12.91
C ALA A 74 10.83 -5.75 -13.92
N THR A 75 9.57 -5.67 -13.49
CA THR A 75 8.44 -5.25 -14.32
C THR A 75 8.56 -3.79 -14.74
N LEU A 76 8.90 -2.90 -13.82
CA LEU A 76 9.11 -1.48 -14.11
C LEU A 76 10.28 -1.26 -15.05
N ARG A 77 11.41 -1.95 -14.84
CA ARG A 77 12.55 -1.86 -15.77
C ARG A 77 12.17 -2.30 -17.19
N LYS A 78 11.32 -3.32 -17.32
CA LYS A 78 10.88 -3.87 -18.62
C LYS A 78 9.88 -2.97 -19.34
N ARG A 79 8.87 -2.44 -18.63
CA ARG A 79 7.75 -1.68 -19.23
C ARG A 79 7.94 -0.17 -19.19
N TYR A 80 8.58 0.32 -18.14
CA TYR A 80 8.67 1.73 -17.76
C TYR A 80 10.10 2.17 -17.46
N GLY A 81 11.11 1.53 -18.06
CA GLY A 81 12.53 1.82 -17.80
C GLY A 81 12.98 3.24 -18.18
N HIS A 82 12.12 4.01 -18.86
CA HIS A 82 12.32 5.41 -19.18
C HIS A 82 11.82 6.37 -18.08
N LEU A 83 10.97 5.89 -17.15
CA LEU A 83 10.46 6.70 -16.05
C LEU A 83 11.51 6.85 -14.95
N LYS A 84 11.58 8.05 -14.37
CA LYS A 84 12.36 8.33 -13.17
C LYS A 84 11.65 7.72 -11.97
N LEU A 85 12.33 6.84 -11.25
CA LEU A 85 11.84 6.32 -9.97
C LEU A 85 12.37 7.21 -8.85
N GLU A 86 11.47 7.87 -8.13
CA GLU A 86 11.83 8.78 -7.04
C GLU A 86 11.37 8.23 -5.70
N VAL A 87 12.32 8.07 -4.79
CA VAL A 87 12.06 7.75 -3.38
C VAL A 87 12.07 9.06 -2.62
N CYS A 88 10.91 9.47 -2.12
CA CYS A 88 10.77 10.69 -1.35
C CYS A 88 10.92 10.43 0.16
N ASN A 89 11.31 11.48 0.89
CA ASN A 89 11.33 11.50 2.36
C ASN A 89 10.09 12.22 2.91
N GLY A 90 9.84 12.07 4.21
CA GLY A 90 8.68 12.69 4.86
C GLY A 90 7.37 12.06 4.41
N ASP A 91 6.31 12.87 4.29
CA ASP A 91 4.95 12.37 4.00
C ASP A 91 4.82 11.67 2.64
N LEU A 92 5.67 12.04 1.67
CA LEU A 92 5.64 11.47 0.31
C LEU A 92 6.28 10.06 0.22
N VAL A 93 6.79 9.53 1.34
CA VAL A 93 7.19 8.11 1.42
C VAL A 93 5.98 7.18 1.41
N ASP A 94 4.81 7.68 1.84
CA ASP A 94 3.57 6.91 1.90
C ASP A 94 2.79 7.05 0.58
N PRO A 95 2.61 5.97 -0.20
CA PRO A 95 1.86 6.03 -1.45
C PRO A 95 0.39 6.40 -1.25
N ALA A 96 -0.20 6.16 -0.07
CA ALA A 96 -1.56 6.62 0.22
C ALA A 96 -1.62 8.15 0.23
N ARG A 97 -0.61 8.80 0.81
CA ARG A 97 -0.50 10.26 0.81
C ARG A 97 -0.22 10.82 -0.57
N VAL A 98 0.65 10.16 -1.34
CA VAL A 98 0.90 10.54 -2.75
C VAL A 98 -0.40 10.47 -3.56
N ALA A 99 -1.14 9.36 -3.44
CA ALA A 99 -2.40 9.16 -4.13
C ALA A 99 -3.46 10.22 -3.75
N GLU A 100 -3.54 10.55 -2.45
CA GLU A 100 -4.43 11.61 -1.96
C GLU A 100 -4.10 12.97 -2.61
N LEU A 101 -2.83 13.37 -2.59
CA LEU A 101 -2.39 14.65 -3.16
C LEU A 101 -2.58 14.70 -4.69
N MET A 102 -2.38 13.59 -5.39
CA MET A 102 -2.70 13.46 -6.81
C MET A 102 -4.19 13.67 -7.08
N GLY A 103 -5.06 13.03 -6.29
CA GLY A 103 -6.52 13.17 -6.41
C GLY A 103 -7.02 14.58 -6.09
N GLN A 104 -6.33 15.28 -5.20
CA GLN A 104 -6.59 16.68 -4.86
C GLN A 104 -5.93 17.69 -5.83
N ALA A 105 -5.31 17.23 -6.91
CA ALA A 105 -4.56 18.05 -7.87
C ALA A 105 -3.47 18.94 -7.23
N GLN A 106 -2.89 18.50 -6.11
CA GLN A 106 -1.79 19.17 -5.40
C GLN A 106 -0.40 18.66 -5.82
N LEU A 107 -0.35 17.67 -6.71
CA LEU A 107 0.87 17.19 -7.34
C LEU A 107 0.81 17.43 -8.87
N PRO A 108 1.97 17.71 -9.49
CA PRO A 108 2.09 17.77 -10.95
C PRO A 108 1.55 16.52 -11.66
N LYS A 109 0.93 16.72 -12.84
CA LYS A 109 0.31 15.64 -13.63
C LYS A 109 1.30 14.61 -14.21
N ASN A 110 2.58 14.98 -14.31
CA ASN A 110 3.65 14.07 -14.77
C ASN A 110 4.08 13.04 -13.70
N ILE A 111 3.47 13.09 -12.51
CA ILE A 111 3.72 12.16 -11.41
C ILE A 111 2.71 11.02 -11.45
N ALA A 112 3.23 9.81 -11.39
CA ALA A 112 2.46 8.60 -11.11
C ALA A 112 2.85 8.02 -9.74
N THR A 113 1.99 7.15 -9.21
CA THR A 113 2.29 6.35 -8.01
C THR A 113 1.96 4.89 -8.24
N ILE A 114 2.65 4.00 -7.53
CA ILE A 114 2.42 2.56 -7.58
C ILE A 114 2.02 2.08 -6.20
N SER A 115 0.85 1.45 -6.08
CA SER A 115 0.37 0.90 -4.81
C SER A 115 -0.86 0.01 -5.03
N SER A 116 -1.54 -0.36 -3.96
CA SER A 116 -2.82 -1.06 -4.00
C SER A 116 -3.84 -0.28 -4.85
N LYS A 117 -4.50 -0.99 -5.77
CA LYS A 117 -5.59 -0.45 -6.61
C LYS A 117 -6.71 0.26 -5.83
N SER A 118 -6.90 -0.12 -4.56
CA SER A 118 -7.90 0.50 -3.68
C SER A 118 -7.70 2.02 -3.50
N LEU A 119 -6.47 2.53 -3.62
CA LEU A 119 -6.21 3.96 -3.56
C LEU A 119 -6.79 4.71 -4.78
N SER A 120 -6.89 4.04 -5.93
CA SER A 120 -7.52 4.60 -7.12
C SER A 120 -8.98 4.90 -6.87
N GLU A 121 -9.69 3.94 -6.27
CA GLU A 121 -11.11 4.08 -5.92
C GLU A 121 -11.31 5.13 -4.82
N LEU A 122 -10.42 5.16 -3.82
CA LEU A 122 -10.51 6.07 -2.69
C LEU A 122 -10.24 7.54 -3.06
N HIS A 123 -9.29 7.78 -3.97
CA HIS A 123 -8.83 9.13 -4.33
C HIS A 123 -9.20 9.56 -5.77
N GLY A 124 -10.02 8.76 -6.47
CA GLY A 124 -10.47 9.08 -7.82
C GLY A 124 -9.35 9.11 -8.87
N LEU A 125 -8.31 8.30 -8.68
CA LEU A 125 -7.21 8.22 -9.65
C LEU A 125 -7.58 7.35 -10.84
N LYS A 126 -6.82 7.51 -11.93
CA LYS A 126 -6.92 6.66 -13.11
C LYS A 126 -5.85 5.57 -13.05
N ILE A 127 -6.27 4.32 -13.20
CA ILE A 127 -5.36 3.18 -13.31
C ILE A 127 -4.79 3.15 -14.74
N ALA A 128 -3.46 3.20 -14.85
CA ALA A 128 -2.74 3.14 -16.10
C ALA A 128 -2.25 1.72 -16.45
N ASP A 129 -1.85 0.94 -15.44
CA ASP A 129 -1.45 -0.47 -15.59
C ASP A 129 -1.65 -1.21 -14.25
N CYS A 130 -1.82 -2.53 -14.31
CA CYS A 130 -2.07 -3.41 -13.18
C CYS A 130 -1.04 -4.54 -13.10
N ASP A 131 -1.02 -5.23 -11.96
CA ASP A 131 -0.22 -6.42 -11.72
C ASP A 131 1.27 -6.18 -12.00
N LEU A 132 1.80 -5.10 -11.42
CA LEU A 132 3.19 -4.68 -11.59
C LEU A 132 4.16 -5.36 -10.62
N GLN A 133 3.65 -6.14 -9.66
CA GLN A 133 4.47 -6.95 -8.78
C GLN A 133 5.27 -8.01 -9.57
N ASP A 134 6.53 -8.22 -9.19
CA ASP A 134 7.41 -9.23 -9.78
C ASP A 134 7.07 -10.66 -9.32
N ALA A 135 6.31 -10.79 -8.23
CA ALA A 135 5.86 -12.06 -7.68
C ALA A 135 4.33 -12.11 -7.58
N ASP A 136 3.71 -13.04 -8.30
CA ASP A 136 2.25 -13.18 -8.38
C ASP A 136 1.61 -13.68 -7.06
N GLU A 137 2.37 -14.40 -6.24
CA GLU A 137 1.89 -15.02 -5.01
C GLU A 137 2.38 -14.26 -3.76
N ASN A 138 2.01 -12.98 -3.66
CA ASN A 138 2.29 -12.13 -2.51
C ASN A 138 1.03 -11.86 -1.69
N PHE A 139 1.01 -12.30 -0.43
CA PHE A 139 -0.13 -12.13 0.46
C PHE A 139 0.31 -11.56 1.80
N THR A 140 -0.52 -10.69 2.37
CA THR A 140 -0.40 -10.28 3.77
C THR A 140 -1.53 -10.90 4.57
N THR A 141 -1.17 -11.65 5.60
CA THR A 141 -2.09 -12.24 6.57
C THR A 141 -2.40 -11.22 7.67
N PHE A 142 -3.68 -11.03 7.92
CA PHE A 142 -4.22 -10.17 8.95
C PHE A 142 -4.98 -10.97 10.01
N LEU A 143 -4.97 -10.44 11.23
CA LEU A 143 -5.87 -10.84 12.30
C LEU A 143 -6.86 -9.72 12.55
N LEU A 144 -8.14 -10.06 12.61
CA LEU A 144 -9.17 -9.23 13.20
C LEU A 144 -9.31 -9.65 14.66
N VAL A 145 -9.16 -8.70 15.56
CA VAL A 145 -9.18 -8.94 17.00
C VAL A 145 -10.20 -8.06 17.70
N LYS A 146 -10.69 -8.54 18.83
CA LYS A 146 -11.51 -7.77 19.77
C LYS A 146 -10.86 -7.79 21.14
N ARG A 147 -11.31 -6.92 22.04
CA ARG A 147 -10.94 -7.00 23.46
C ARG A 147 -11.42 -8.35 24.01
N ALA A 148 -10.56 -9.03 24.77
CA ALA A 148 -10.95 -10.25 25.46
C ALA A 148 -12.08 -9.96 26.45
N ALA A 149 -13.08 -10.84 26.52
CA ALA A 149 -14.06 -10.77 27.60
C ALA A 149 -13.35 -11.02 28.94
N GLU A 150 -13.73 -10.29 29.99
CA GLU A 150 -13.24 -10.52 31.36
C GLU A 150 -13.69 -11.87 31.91
#